data_AF-A0A7G5H1U0-F1
#
_entry.id   AF-A0A7G5H1U0-F1
#
_cell.length_a   1.000
_cell.length_b   1.000
_cell.length_c   1.000
_cell.angle_alpha   90.00
_cell.angle_beta   90.00
_cell.angle_gamma   90.00
#
_symmetry.space_group_name_H-M   'P 1'
#
loop_
_entity.id
_entity.type
_entity.pdbx_description
1 polymer ?
#
loop_
_entity_poly.entity_id
_entity_poly.type
_entity_poly.pdbx_seq_one_letter_code
_entity_poly.pdbx_strand_id
1 'polypeptide(L)' 'MYTAVNGIYEDGQLTLTERPPTTRRTKVVILFLDESAPDNVSVGLSTGVRLGSLEGRYSIPDNFNAPLDDLNDYM' A
#
# COMPACT_ATOMS: atom_id res chain seq x y z
N MET A 1 20.99 1.99 19.89
CA MET A 1 20.29 2.62 18.77
C MET A 1 20.39 1.67 17.59
N TYR A 2 19.26 1.33 16.96
CA TYR A 2 19.26 0.49 15.75
C TYR A 2 19.60 1.38 14.55
N THR A 3 20.45 0.89 13.66
CA THR A 3 20.84 1.58 12.42
C THR A 3 20.48 0.69 11.24
N ALA A 4 19.75 1.25 10.29
CA ALA A 4 19.58 0.62 8.99
C ALA A 4 20.83 0.93 8.15
N VAL A 5 21.34 -0.06 7.44
CA VAL A 5 22.46 0.09 6.51
C VAL A 5 22.02 -0.47 5.18
N ASN A 6 22.17 0.32 4.12
CA ASN A 6 21.81 -0.12 2.78
C ASN A 6 22.86 -1.11 2.25
N GLY A 7 22.38 -2.06 1.46
CA GLY A 7 23.20 -3.07 0.83
C GLY A 7 22.47 -3.66 -0.37
N ILE A 8 23.25 -4.31 -1.22
CA ILE A 8 22.75 -5.03 -2.40
C ILE A 8 22.84 -6.52 -2.07
N TYR A 9 21.76 -7.24 -2.34
CA TYR A 9 21.72 -8.69 -2.23
C TYR A 9 21.67 -9.30 -3.63
N GLU A 10 22.64 -10.16 -3.95
CA GLU A 10 22.77 -10.83 -5.24
C GLU A 10 23.27 -12.27 -5.00
N ASP A 11 22.58 -13.27 -5.56
CA ASP A 11 22.98 -14.69 -5.51
C ASP A 11 23.34 -15.25 -4.12
N GLY A 12 22.67 -14.79 -3.06
CA GLY A 12 22.96 -15.23 -1.68
C GLY A 12 24.08 -14.45 -0.98
N GLN A 13 24.69 -13.48 -1.67
CA GLN A 13 25.72 -12.61 -1.13
C GLN A 13 25.13 -11.21 -0.84
N LEU A 14 25.30 -10.75 0.41
CA LEU A 14 24.96 -9.39 0.81
C LEU A 14 26.21 -8.51 0.77
N THR A 15 26.20 -7.47 -0.06
CA THR A 15 27.26 -6.48 -0.16
C THR A 15 26.77 -5.15 0.41
N LEU A 16 27.41 -4.66 1.48
CA LEU A 16 27.06 -3.37 2.09
C LEU A 16 27.58 -2.23 1.21
N THR A 17 26.72 -1.25 0.92
CA THR A 17 27.11 -0.06 0.15
C THR A 17 27.71 1.03 1.04
N GLU A 18 27.44 0.98 2.35
CA GLU A 18 27.93 1.92 3.35
C GLU A 18 28.76 1.21 4.44
N ARG A 19 29.68 1.96 5.06
CA ARG A 19 30.45 1.47 6.22
C ARG A 19 29.55 1.42 7.46
N PRO A 20 29.29 0.24 8.03
CA PRO A 20 28.51 0.15 9.25
C PRO A 20 29.25 0.81 10.42
N PRO A 21 28.53 1.38 11.41
CA PRO A 21 29.14 2.09 12.54
C PRO A 21 29.81 1.16 13.57
N THR A 22 29.74 -0.15 13.37
CA THR A 22 30.35 -1.14 14.25
C THR A 22 31.36 -1.99 13.49
N THR A 23 32.53 -2.19 14.11
CA THR A 23 33.59 -3.06 13.62
C THR A 23 33.63 -4.40 14.36
N ARG A 24 32.74 -4.60 15.35
CA ARG A 24 32.70 -5.79 16.21
C ARG A 24 31.69 -6.81 15.70
N ARG A 25 31.96 -8.10 15.92
CA ARG A 25 31.04 -9.19 15.59
C ARG A 25 29.70 -8.98 16.32
N THR A 26 28.65 -8.72 15.56
CA THR A 26 27.32 -8.38 16.07
C THR A 26 26.26 -9.14 15.29
N LYS A 27 25.16 -9.52 15.93
CA LYS A 27 24.01 -10.12 15.23
C LYS A 27 23.26 -9.03 14.46
N VAL A 28 22.90 -9.32 13.22
CA VAL A 28 22.15 -8.40 12.35
C VAL A 28 20.88 -9.07 11.86
N VAL A 29 19.85 -8.27 11.63
CA VAL A 29 18.61 -8.67 10.96
C VAL A 29 18.59 -7.97 9.61
N ILE A 30 18.37 -8.72 8.55
CA ILE A 30 18.34 -8.21 7.18
C ILE A 30 16.88 -8.03 6.80
N LEU A 31 16.51 -6.83 6.36
CA LEU A 31 15.19 -6.51 5.83
C LEU A 31 15.31 -6.31 4.33
N PHE A 32 14.54 -7.06 3.56
CA PHE A 32 14.41 -6.89 2.12
C PHE A 32 13.28 -5.91 1.84
N LEU A 33 13.62 -4.78 1.23
CA LEU A 33 12.65 -3.81 0.76
C LEU A 33 12.32 -4.17 -0.69
N ASP A 34 11.10 -4.64 -0.92
CA ASP A 34 10.61 -4.91 -2.26
C ASP A 34 10.11 -3.58 -2.86
N GLU A 35 10.85 -3.02 -3.80
CA GLU A 35 10.42 -1.85 -4.58
C GLU A 35 9.51 -2.23 -5.76
N SER A 36 9.15 -3.51 -5.89
CA SER A 36 8.08 -3.88 -6.79
C SER A 36 6.83 -3.15 -6.33
N ALA A 37 6.40 -2.24 -7.21
CA ALA A 37 5.08 -1.66 -7.34
C ALA A 37 3.99 -2.54 -6.69
N PRO A 38 2.92 -1.92 -6.13
CA PRO A 38 1.87 -2.60 -5.39
C PRO A 38 1.60 -3.94 -6.04
N ASP A 39 1.64 -4.99 -5.21
CA ASP A 39 1.25 -6.34 -5.56
C ASP A 39 0.32 -6.27 -6.75
N ASN A 40 0.66 -7.01 -7.80
CA ASN A 40 -0.37 -7.52 -8.68
C ASN A 40 -1.30 -8.32 -7.75
N VAL A 41 -2.22 -7.61 -7.09
CA VAL A 41 -3.44 -8.15 -6.56
C VAL A 41 -4.00 -8.74 -7.82
N SER A 42 -3.82 -10.04 -7.95
CA SER A 42 -4.70 -10.88 -8.71
C SER A 42 -6.07 -10.71 -8.06
N VAL A 43 -6.68 -9.56 -8.34
CA VAL A 43 -8.12 -9.38 -8.32
C VAL A 43 -8.56 -10.33 -9.41
N GLY A 44 -8.67 -11.62 -9.07
CA GLY A 44 -9.22 -12.62 -9.96
C GLY A 44 -10.53 -12.04 -10.42
N LEU A 45 -10.60 -11.68 -11.70
CA LEU A 45 -11.59 -10.79 -12.32
C LEU A 45 -12.84 -10.66 -11.43
N SER A 46 -12.81 -9.72 -10.48
CA SER A 46 -14.02 -9.43 -9.72
C SER A 46 -14.90 -8.76 -10.76
N THR A 47 -15.91 -9.50 -11.20
CA THR A 47 -16.98 -9.09 -12.11
C THR A 47 -17.06 -7.57 -12.16
N GLY A 48 -16.57 -6.98 -13.27
CA GLY A 48 -16.50 -5.54 -13.41
C GLY A 48 -17.83 -4.94 -12.99
N VAL A 49 -17.79 -3.98 -12.07
CA VAL A 49 -19.00 -3.27 -11.66
C VAL A 49 -19.58 -2.64 -12.92
N ARG A 50 -20.80 -3.03 -13.30
CA ARG A 50 -21.50 -2.42 -14.43
C ARG A 50 -21.61 -0.91 -14.16
N LEU A 51 -20.83 -0.13 -14.90
CA LEU A 51 -21.00 1.31 -15.01
C LEU A 51 -22.45 1.55 -15.47
N GLY A 52 -23.23 2.28 -14.68
CA GLY A 52 -24.67 2.47 -14.90
C GLY A 52 -25.60 1.60 -14.03
N SER A 53 -25.10 0.72 -13.16
CA SER A 53 -25.98 -0.02 -12.21
C SER A 53 -26.71 0.89 -11.18
N LEU A 54 -26.27 2.15 -11.09
CA LEU A 54 -26.83 3.21 -10.28
C LEU A 54 -27.41 4.37 -11.11
N GLU A 55 -27.40 4.28 -12.46
CA GLU A 55 -28.08 5.27 -13.30
C GLU A 55 -29.57 5.29 -12.93
N GLY A 56 -30.05 6.46 -12.48
CA GLY A 56 -31.43 6.67 -12.07
C GLY A 56 -31.76 6.35 -10.61
N ARG A 57 -30.81 5.85 -9.80
CA ARG A 57 -31.05 5.60 -8.36
C ARG A 57 -30.60 6.71 -7.43
N TYR A 58 -29.72 7.60 -7.88
CA TYR A 58 -29.29 8.76 -7.10
C TYR A 58 -29.46 10.03 -7.94
N SER A 59 -30.25 10.96 -7.42
CA SER A 59 -30.34 12.32 -7.95
C SER A 59 -29.29 13.15 -7.21
N ILE A 60 -28.35 13.75 -7.95
CA ILE A 60 -27.48 14.76 -7.37
C ILE A 60 -28.36 15.99 -7.11
N PRO A 61 -28.56 16.42 -5.86
CA PRO A 61 -29.31 17.63 -5.59
C PRO A 61 -28.57 18.83 -6.18
N ASP A 62 -29.31 19.78 -6.75
CA ASP A 62 -28.74 21.03 -7.31
C ASP A 62 -27.92 21.83 -6.28
N ASN A 63 -28.15 21.56 -4.99
CA ASN A 63 -27.39 22.10 -3.87
C ASN A 63 -26.54 21.01 -3.20
N PHE A 64 -25.23 21.07 -3.42
CA PHE A 64 -24.24 20.17 -2.83
C PHE A 64 -24.21 20.20 -1.28
N ASN A 65 -24.66 21.30 -0.66
CA ASN A 65 -24.67 21.44 0.79
C ASN A 65 -25.97 20.94 1.45
N ALA A 66 -26.90 20.38 0.68
CA ALA A 66 -28.10 19.79 1.26
C ALA A 66 -27.74 18.53 2.06
N PRO A 67 -28.33 18.32 3.25
CA PRO A 67 -28.08 17.13 4.04
C PRO A 67 -28.52 15.86 3.29
N LEU A 68 -27.69 14.82 3.34
CA LEU A 68 -28.01 13.51 2.78
C LEU A 68 -28.98 12.79 3.71
N ASP A 69 -30.25 12.75 3.33
CA ASP A 69 -31.33 12.13 4.12
C ASP A 69 -31.11 10.63 4.34
N ASP A 70 -30.47 9.95 3.38
CA ASP A 70 -30.13 8.52 3.43
C ASP A 70 -29.19 8.13 4.59
N LEU A 71 -28.51 9.10 5.23
CA LEU A 71 -27.64 8.83 6.39
C LEU A 71 -28.42 8.78 7.72
N ASN A 72 -29.67 9.26 7.76
CA ASN A 72 -30.49 9.25 8.97
C ASN A 72 -30.89 7.82 9.41
N ASP A 73 -31.03 6.89 8.47
CA ASP A 73 -31.37 5.49 8.79
C ASP A 73 -30.21 4.71 9.44
N TYR A 74 -29.00 5.28 9.48
CA TYR A 74 -27.79 4.64 10.02
C TYR A 74 -27.25 5.31 11.29
N MET A 75 -27.89 6.38 11.80
CA MET A 75 -27.57 7.03 13.08
C MET A 75 -28.67 6.78 14.11
#